data_AF-A0A3N5TXV4-F1
#
_entry.id   AF-A0A3N5TXV4-F1
#
_cell.length_a   1.000
_cell.length_b   1.000
_cell.length_c   1.000
_cell.angle_alpha   90.00
_cell.angle_beta   90.00
_cell.angle_gamma   90.00
#
_symmetry.space_group_name_H-M   'P 1'
#
loop_
_entity.id
_entity.type
_entity.pdbx_description
1 polymer ?
#
loop_
_entity_poly.entity_id
_entity_poly.type
_entity_poly.pdbx_seq_one_letter_code
_entity_poly.pdbx_strand_id
1 'polypeptide(L)'
;EEKLNIAYVKAIQYNIAHMVLTYYSEPGAEPLVLDNLIDSIDPASRRTDLMPVFSFNGSGLWTAKQRGQGKMAGGSDRLKPWQGLLQKMSENKL
;
A
#
# COMPACT_ATOMS: atom_id res chain seq x y z
N GLU A 1 -13.50 1.86 -3.32
CA GLU A 1 -12.23 1.99 -2.56
C GLU A 1 -11.50 0.67 -2.33
N GLU A 2 -12.13 -0.49 -2.52
CA GLU A 2 -11.52 -1.80 -2.20
C GLU A 2 -10.34 -2.22 -3.08
N LYS A 3 -10.18 -1.61 -4.25
CA LYS A 3 -9.16 -1.99 -5.24
C LYS A 3 -7.82 -1.30 -5.05
N LEU A 4 -7.74 -0.25 -4.24
CA LEU A 4 -6.54 0.58 -4.07
C LEU A 4 -6.00 0.47 -2.67
N ASN A 5 -4.69 0.25 -2.56
CA ASN A 5 -3.97 0.20 -1.29
C ASN A 5 -2.66 0.99 -1.37
N ILE A 6 -2.39 1.82 -0.37
CA ILE A 6 -1.04 2.37 -0.14
C ILE A 6 -0.19 1.25 0.44
N ALA A 7 0.97 0.99 -0.15
CA ALA A 7 1.90 -0.04 0.30
C ALA A 7 3.21 0.60 0.76
N TYR A 8 3.61 0.26 1.99
CA TYR A 8 4.94 0.56 2.51
C TYR A 8 5.86 -0.61 2.18
N VAL A 9 6.95 -0.29 1.49
CA VAL A 9 7.92 -1.25 0.96
C VAL A 9 9.34 -0.80 1.31
N LYS A 10 10.30 -1.72 1.22
CA LYS A 10 11.72 -1.38 1.16
C LYS A 10 12.13 -1.37 -0.30
N ALA A 11 12.61 -0.23 -0.81
CA ALA A 11 13.25 -0.16 -2.11
C ALA A 11 14.69 -0.67 -1.98
N ILE A 12 14.95 -1.89 -2.46
CA ILE A 12 16.16 -2.66 -2.20
C ILE A 12 17.39 -1.95 -2.77
N GLN A 13 17.29 -1.48 -4.03
CA GLN A 13 18.40 -0.85 -4.73
C GLN A 13 18.91 0.42 -4.03
N TYR A 14 17.98 1.18 -3.43
CA TYR A 14 18.29 2.42 -2.70
C TYR A 14 18.53 2.20 -1.21
N ASN A 15 18.19 1.01 -0.70
CA ASN A 15 18.21 0.66 0.71
C ASN A 15 17.43 1.65 1.62
N ILE A 16 16.28 2.11 1.14
CA ILE A 16 15.39 3.03 1.87
C ILE A 16 13.97 2.48 2.02
N ALA A 17 13.23 3.07 2.95
CA ALA A 17 11.77 2.97 3.00
C ALA A 17 11.15 3.72 1.83
N HIS A 18 10.11 3.13 1.24
CA HIS A 18 9.41 3.71 0.10
C HIS A 18 7.91 3.46 0.17
N MET A 19 7.10 4.35 -0.38
CA MET A 19 5.65 4.16 -0.49
C MET A 19 5.23 4.13 -1.95
N VAL A 20 4.38 3.16 -2.28
CA VAL A 20 3.79 2.98 -3.61
C VAL A 20 2.28 2.80 -3.49
N LEU A 21 1.56 3.03 -4.59
CA LEU A 21 0.15 2.70 -4.68
C LEU A 21 -0.01 1.35 -5.40
N THR A 22 -0.86 0.48 -4.88
CA THR A 22 -1.15 -0.83 -5.47
C THR A 22 -2.61 -0.91 -5.89
N TYR A 23 -2.85 -1.40 -7.10
CA TYR A 23 -4.18 -1.60 -7.66
C TYR A 23 -4.45 -3.09 -7.90
N TYR A 24 -5.59 -3.56 -7.39
CA TYR A 24 -6.07 -4.92 -7.54
C TYR A 24 -7.26 -4.93 -8.51
N SER A 25 -7.18 -5.67 -9.61
CA SER A 25 -8.30 -5.82 -10.55
C SER A 25 -9.53 -6.46 -9.87
N GLU A 26 -9.28 -7.46 -9.03
CA GLU A 26 -10.23 -8.19 -8.20
C GLU A 26 -9.57 -8.59 -6.86
N PRO A 27 -10.36 -8.92 -5.81
CA PRO A 27 -9.83 -9.35 -4.53
C PRO A 27 -8.90 -10.57 -4.67
N GLY A 28 -7.67 -10.46 -4.14
CA GLY A 28 -6.68 -11.54 -4.20
C GLY A 28 -5.90 -11.65 -5.50
N ALA A 29 -6.23 -10.86 -6.53
CA ALA A 29 -5.41 -10.76 -7.73
C ALA A 29 -4.00 -10.24 -7.43
N GLU A 30 -3.07 -10.51 -8.34
CA GLU A 30 -1.79 -9.83 -8.33
C GLU A 30 -1.99 -8.32 -8.56
N PRO A 31 -1.42 -7.44 -7.71
CA PRO A 31 -1.58 -6.03 -7.90
C PRO A 31 -0.63 -5.47 -8.96
N LEU A 32 -1.10 -4.44 -9.66
CA LEU A 32 -0.25 -3.49 -10.37
C LEU A 32 0.35 -2.48 -9.38
N VAL A 33 1.61 -2.12 -9.61
CA VAL A 33 2.35 -1.16 -8.77
C VAL A 33 2.47 0.17 -9.51
N LEU A 34 1.94 1.22 -8.91
CA LEU A 34 2.12 2.61 -9.33
C LEU A 34 3.16 3.25 -8.42
N ASP A 35 4.25 3.70 -9.02
CA ASP A 35 5.44 4.18 -8.35
C ASP A 35 5.84 5.56 -8.90
N ASN A 36 6.62 6.30 -8.13
CA ASN A 36 7.22 7.57 -8.54
C ASN A 36 8.75 7.47 -8.71
N LEU A 37 9.37 6.30 -8.47
CA LEU A 37 10.78 6.04 -8.80
C LEU A 37 10.97 5.55 -10.25
N ILE A 38 9.92 4.99 -10.85
CA ILE A 38 9.88 4.54 -12.25
C ILE A 38 8.50 4.86 -12.85
N ASP A 39 8.45 5.13 -14.15
CA ASP A 39 7.20 5.49 -14.84
C ASP A 39 6.35 4.28 -15.26
N SER A 40 6.95 3.08 -15.34
CA SER A 40 6.23 1.88 -15.74
C SER A 40 5.30 1.36 -14.64
N ILE A 41 4.08 0.98 -15.03
CA ILE A 41 3.13 0.29 -14.16
C ILE A 41 3.28 -1.20 -14.41
N ASP A 42 3.96 -1.88 -13.49
CA ASP A 42 4.27 -3.31 -13.61
C ASP A 42 3.54 -4.14 -12.52
N PRO A 43 3.21 -5.41 -12.81
CA PRO A 43 2.76 -6.35 -11.79
C PRO A 43 3.79 -6.51 -10.66
N ALA A 44 3.31 -6.75 -9.44
CA ALA A 44 4.18 -6.85 -8.27
C ALA A 44 5.28 -7.92 -8.39
N SER A 45 5.03 -9.04 -9.08
CA SER A 45 6.05 -10.08 -9.35
C SER A 45 7.22 -9.59 -10.20
N ARG A 46 7.03 -8.54 -11.00
CA ARG A 46 8.09 -7.93 -11.82
C ARG A 46 8.87 -6.85 -11.06
N ARG A 47 8.34 -6.34 -9.95
CA ARG A 47 8.97 -5.33 -9.09
C ARG A 47 9.85 -5.97 -8.02
N THR A 48 10.85 -6.73 -8.45
CA THR A 48 11.81 -7.43 -7.56
C THR A 48 12.72 -6.48 -6.79
N ASP A 49 12.73 -5.20 -7.16
CA ASP A 49 13.41 -4.11 -6.46
C ASP A 49 12.65 -3.64 -5.21
N LEU A 50 11.38 -4.03 -5.03
CA LEU A 50 10.55 -3.65 -3.89
C LEU A 50 10.25 -4.85 -2.98
N MET A 51 10.59 -4.73 -1.70
CA MET A 51 10.22 -5.73 -0.69
C MET A 51 9.03 -5.22 0.14
N PRO A 52 7.83 -5.83 0.03
CA PRO A 52 6.65 -5.35 0.74
C PRO A 52 6.75 -5.58 2.25
N VAL A 53 6.29 -4.61 3.04
CA VAL A 53 6.21 -4.72 4.51
C VAL A 53 4.75 -4.78 4.96
N PHE A 54 3.94 -3.79 4.58
CA PHE A 54 2.51 -3.75 4.82
C PHE A 54 1.78 -2.88 3.79
N SER A 55 0.46 -3.02 3.72
CA SER A 55 -0.40 -2.17 2.90
C SER A 55 -1.68 -1.81 3.64
N PHE A 56 -2.28 -0.69 3.30
CA PHE A 56 -3.50 -0.20 3.93
C PHE A 56 -4.32 0.69 2.99
N ASN A 57 -5.58 0.88 3.35
CA ASN A 57 -6.48 1.84 2.73
C ASN A 57 -7.46 2.39 3.80
N GLY A 58 -8.55 3.03 3.36
CA GLY A 58 -9.58 3.54 4.26
C GLY A 58 -10.24 2.48 5.14
N SER A 59 -10.26 1.20 4.73
CA SER A 59 -10.98 0.13 5.44
C SER A 59 -10.10 -0.84 6.24
N GLY A 60 -8.80 -0.98 5.94
CA GLY A 60 -7.99 -1.97 6.65
C GLY A 60 -6.47 -1.82 6.52
N LEU A 61 -5.75 -2.65 7.30
CA LEU A 61 -4.29 -2.78 7.32
C LEU A 61 -3.90 -4.27 7.19
N TRP A 62 -2.99 -4.58 6.27
CA TRP A 62 -2.51 -5.93 5.96
C TRP A 62 -0.98 -5.99 5.98
N THR A 63 -0.40 -7.01 6.62
CA THR A 63 1.07 -7.23 6.59
C THR A 63 1.47 -8.14 5.44
N ALA A 64 2.70 -7.97 4.90
CA ALA A 64 3.19 -8.75 3.78
C ALA A 64 3.18 -10.28 4.03
N LYS A 65 3.49 -10.70 5.27
CA LYS A 65 3.41 -12.12 5.69
C LYS A 65 1.98 -12.69 5.62
N GLN A 66 0.97 -11.83 5.67
CA GLN A 66 -0.45 -12.21 5.68
C GLN A 66 -1.12 -11.99 4.31
N ARG A 67 -0.42 -11.39 3.34
CA ARG A 67 -0.96 -10.96 2.03
C ARG A 67 -1.40 -12.10 1.08
N GLY A 68 -1.18 -13.36 1.47
CA GLY A 68 -1.71 -14.55 0.78
C GLY A 68 -2.75 -15.36 1.57
N GLN A 69 -3.06 -14.95 2.81
CA GLN A 69 -4.01 -15.64 3.69
C GLN A 69 -5.25 -14.78 4.02
N GLY A 70 -5.36 -13.57 3.46
CA GLY A 70 -6.47 -12.65 3.71
C GLY A 70 -6.56 -12.14 5.16
N LYS A 71 -5.55 -12.39 6.00
CA LYS A 71 -5.57 -12.01 7.42
C LYS A 71 -5.24 -10.54 7.60
N MET A 72 -6.21 -9.78 8.11
CA MET A 72 -6.07 -8.39 8.51
C MET A 72 -5.20 -8.29 9.77
N ALA A 73 -4.21 -7.39 9.76
CA ALA A 73 -3.33 -7.16 10.91
C ALA A 73 -3.96 -6.22 11.96
N GLY A 74 -5.02 -5.50 11.57
CA GLY A 74 -5.79 -4.56 12.39
C GLY A 74 -6.46 -3.49 11.51
N GLY A 75 -7.09 -2.50 12.15
CA GLY A 75 -7.60 -1.31 11.46
C GLY A 75 -6.48 -0.37 11.03
N SER A 76 -6.70 0.36 9.93
CA SER A 76 -5.80 1.42 9.43
C SER A 76 -5.64 2.58 10.43
N ASP A 77 -6.55 2.68 11.40
CA ASP A 77 -6.50 3.56 12.58
C ASP A 77 -5.21 3.47 13.40
N ARG A 78 -4.49 2.35 13.31
CA ARG A 78 -3.20 2.20 13.99
C ARG A 78 -2.10 3.07 13.37
N LEU A 79 -2.31 3.59 12.17
CA LEU A 79 -1.38 4.49 11.49
C LEU A 79 -1.72 5.94 11.83
N LYS A 80 -1.14 6.47 12.93
CA LYS A 80 -1.35 7.86 13.37
C LYS A 80 -1.19 8.92 12.26
N PRO A 81 -0.18 8.84 11.35
CA PRO A 81 -0.05 9.81 10.27
C PRO A 81 -1.23 9.76 9.28
N TRP A 82 -1.79 8.58 9.04
CA TRP A 82 -2.94 8.38 8.16
C TRP A 82 -4.21 8.98 8.77
N GLN A 83 -4.47 8.73 10.06
CA GLN A 83 -5.58 9.37 10.76
C GLN A 83 -5.45 10.90 10.76
N GLY A 84 -4.24 11.41 11.01
CA GLY A 84 -3.98 12.86 10.95
C GLY A 84 -4.22 13.45 9.56
N LEU A 85 -3.91 12.72 8.49
CA LEU A 85 -4.24 13.13 7.12
C LEU A 85 -5.75 13.17 6.89
N LEU A 86 -6.48 12.11 7.26
CA LEU A 86 -7.93 12.04 7.10
C LEU A 86 -8.63 13.16 7.88
N GLN A 87 -8.16 13.47 9.09
CA GLN A 87 -8.68 14.59 9.89
C GLN A 87 -8.46 15.93 9.18
N LYS A 88 -7.27 16.18 8.64
CA LYS A 88 -7.00 17.42 7.89
C LYS A 88 -7.85 17.52 6.62
N MET A 89 -8.11 16.40 5.94
CA MET A 89 -8.97 16.37 4.74
C MET A 89 -10.44 16.61 5.08
N SER A 90 -10.91 16.23 6.27
CA SER A 90 -12.29 16.50 6.69
C SER A 90 -12.46 17.96 7.14
N GLU A 91 -11.45 18.54 7.78
CA GLU A 91 -11.40 19.95 8.20
C GLU A 91 -11.27 20.91 7.03
N ASN A 92 -10.41 20.56 6.05
CA ASN A 92 -10.25 21.32 4.82
C ASN A 92 -11.17 20.70 3.76
N LYS A 93 -12.46 21.05 3.80
CA LYS A 93 -13.39 20.72 2.70
C LYS A 93 -12.77 21.19 1.37
N LEU A 94 -12.41 20.21 0.54
CA LEU A 94 -12.08 20.42 -0.87
C LEU A 94 -13.28 21.01 -1.62
#